data_AF-A0A417RXC9-F1
#
_entry.id   AF-A0A417RXC9-F1
#
_cell.length_a   1.000
_cell.length_b   1.000
_cell.length_c   1.000
_cell.angle_alpha   90.00
_cell.angle_beta   90.00
_cell.angle_gamma   90.00
#
_symmetry.space_group_name_H-M   'P 1'
#
loop_
_entity.id
_entity.type
_entity.pdbx_description
1 polymer ?
#
loop_
_entity_poly.entity_id
_entity_poly.type
_entity_poly.pdbx_seq_one_letter_code
_entity_poly.pdbx_strand_id
1 'polypeptide(L)'
;MTWGYDAKIAHQYQTKSSIQTEIDTHCHALITGSSGSGKSVAVSYLLGRRLQADPKTHIFICDYKNSEDFRFLNGYENYYKGERCYDGIMAFYQRFHETRESGGAEKERYLLIFDEYPAFLNRLQMLDKQNKEKRAADVMNAVSEILMLGRGLHYGIWIV
;
A
#
# COMPACT_ATOMS: atom_id res chain seq x y z
N MET A 1 -1.69 15.21 5.51
CA MET A 1 -1.98 14.01 6.34
C MET A 1 -0.95 13.88 7.45
N THR A 2 -1.37 13.51 8.66
CA THR A 2 -0.44 13.27 9.79
C THR A 2 0.16 11.87 9.72
N TRP A 3 1.49 11.78 9.70
CA TRP A 3 2.25 10.52 9.67
C TRP A 3 2.68 10.05 11.05
N GLY A 4 2.77 10.96 12.01
CA GLY A 4 3.21 10.65 13.35
C GLY A 4 3.37 11.93 14.16
N TYR A 5 4.09 11.80 15.25
CA TYR A 5 4.39 12.90 16.16
C TYR A 5 5.88 12.90 16.48
N ASP A 6 6.45 14.09 16.69
CA ASP A 6 7.83 14.20 17.17
C ASP A 6 7.94 13.58 18.56
N ALA A 7 8.70 12.50 18.67
CA ALA A 7 8.86 11.75 19.90
C ALA A 7 9.53 12.57 21.01
N LYS A 8 10.54 13.40 20.68
CA LYS A 8 11.22 14.22 21.68
C LYS A 8 10.27 15.24 22.25
N ILE A 9 9.49 15.91 21.39
CA ILE A 9 8.53 16.92 21.84
C ILE A 9 7.42 16.27 22.69
N ALA A 10 6.91 15.12 22.23
CA ALA A 10 5.89 14.36 22.95
C ALA A 10 6.33 13.97 24.35
N HIS A 11 7.56 13.48 24.50
CA HIS A 11 8.08 13.02 25.80
C HIS A 11 8.53 14.17 26.71
N GLN A 12 9.26 15.15 26.19
CA GLN A 12 9.85 16.21 27.00
C GLN A 12 8.84 17.27 27.44
N TYR A 13 7.95 17.66 26.52
CA TYR A 13 7.02 18.78 26.75
C TYR A 13 5.58 18.32 26.94
N GLN A 14 5.32 17.01 26.91
CA GLN A 14 3.98 16.43 27.07
C GLN A 14 2.96 17.00 26.06
N THR A 15 3.44 17.40 24.88
CA THR A 15 2.62 17.97 23.81
C THR A 15 2.90 17.29 22.48
N LYS A 16 1.87 17.19 21.64
CA LYS A 16 1.95 16.49 20.36
C LYS A 16 2.24 17.47 19.23
N SER A 17 3.46 17.47 18.72
CA SER A 17 3.79 18.14 17.45
C SER A 17 3.65 17.14 16.30
N SER A 18 2.72 17.37 15.39
CA SER A 18 2.42 16.42 14.30
C SER A 18 3.43 16.53 13.16
N ILE A 19 3.92 15.39 12.68
CA ILE A 19 4.66 15.28 11.42
C ILE A 19 3.63 15.13 10.31
N GLN A 20 3.61 16.06 9.36
CA GLN A 20 2.64 16.07 8.26
C GLN A 20 3.32 15.94 6.90
N THR A 21 2.67 15.24 5.98
CA THR A 21 3.02 15.26 4.56
C THR A 21 1.77 15.43 3.72
N GLU A 22 1.92 16.04 2.55
CA GLU A 22 0.83 16.25 1.61
C GLU A 22 0.53 14.97 0.82
N ILE A 23 -0.76 14.60 0.78
CA ILE A 23 -1.21 13.33 0.20
C ILE A 23 -1.00 13.24 -1.31
N ASP A 24 -0.99 14.39 -1.99
CA ASP A 24 -0.82 14.49 -3.44
C ASP A 24 0.65 14.40 -3.87
N THR A 25 1.57 14.81 -3.00
CA THR A 25 3.00 14.81 -3.32
C THR A 25 3.73 13.61 -2.74
N HIS A 26 3.23 13.04 -1.63
CA HIS A 26 3.83 11.91 -0.90
C HIS A 26 2.85 10.73 -0.80
N CYS A 27 2.45 10.20 -1.96
CA CYS A 27 1.47 9.11 -2.06
C CYS A 27 2.07 7.71 -1.90
N HIS A 28 3.38 7.54 -2.13
CA HIS A 28 4.07 6.26 -1.96
C HIS A 28 4.79 6.18 -0.60
N ALA A 29 4.95 4.97 -0.09
CA ALA A 29 5.67 4.71 1.16
C ALA A 29 6.44 3.38 1.09
N LEU A 30 7.61 3.37 1.72
CA LEU A 30 8.31 2.14 2.10
C LEU A 30 8.36 2.11 3.63
N ILE A 31 7.74 1.09 4.23
CA ILE A 31 7.64 0.94 5.68
C ILE A 31 8.44 -0.31 6.06
N THR A 32 9.62 -0.10 6.64
CA THR A 32 10.55 -1.20 6.95
C THR A 32 10.83 -1.30 8.44
N GLY A 33 11.24 -2.48 8.89
CA GLY A 33 11.51 -2.80 10.28
C GLY A 33 11.57 -4.31 10.52
N SER A 34 12.19 -4.72 11.62
CA SER A 34 12.25 -6.13 12.03
C SER A 34 10.87 -6.67 12.46
N SER A 35 10.77 -7.99 12.62
CA SER A 35 9.60 -8.57 13.30
C SER A 35 9.47 -8.00 14.71
N GLY A 36 8.24 -7.68 15.12
CA GLY A 36 7.97 -7.06 16.43
C GLY A 36 8.26 -5.57 16.54
N SER A 37 8.74 -4.90 15.47
CA SER A 37 9.05 -3.45 15.52
C SER A 37 7.81 -2.53 15.44
N GLY A 38 6.60 -3.10 15.38
CA GLY A 38 5.34 -2.35 15.31
C GLY A 38 4.89 -1.93 13.90
N LYS A 39 5.40 -2.55 12.83
CA LYS A 39 5.01 -2.23 11.44
C LYS A 39 3.49 -2.29 11.22
N SER A 40 2.83 -3.40 11.58
CA SER A 40 1.38 -3.55 11.40
C SER A 40 0.57 -2.48 12.14
N VAL A 41 1.02 -2.12 13.35
CA VAL A 41 0.41 -1.05 14.14
C VAL A 41 0.58 0.31 13.44
N ALA A 42 1.79 0.59 12.94
CA ALA A 42 2.06 1.81 12.18
C ALA A 42 1.22 1.90 10.91
N VAL A 43 1.11 0.81 10.14
CA VAL A 43 0.29 0.74 8.91
C VAL A 43 -1.18 0.99 9.23
N SER A 44 -1.72 0.34 10.27
CA SER A 44 -3.12 0.54 10.68
C SER A 44 -3.40 1.98 11.12
N TYR A 45 -2.47 2.58 11.88
CA TYR A 45 -2.55 3.99 12.26
C TYR A 45 -2.53 4.89 11.03
N LEU A 46 -1.58 4.71 10.12
CA LEU A 46 -1.44 5.50 8.90
C LEU A 46 -2.66 5.35 7.99
N LEU A 47 -3.22 4.14 7.83
CA LEU A 47 -4.45 3.92 7.08
C LEU A 47 -5.62 4.72 7.69
N GLY A 48 -5.78 4.69 9.01
CA GLY A 48 -6.78 5.52 9.70
C GLY A 48 -6.58 7.01 9.45
N ARG A 49 -5.34 7.52 9.55
CA ARG A 49 -5.02 8.93 9.25
C ARG A 49 -5.25 9.29 7.79
N ARG A 50 -5.06 8.33 6.87
CA ARG A 50 -5.28 8.52 5.44
C ARG A 50 -6.76 8.68 5.16
N LEU A 51 -7.59 7.77 5.66
CA LEU A 51 -9.04 7.80 5.49
C LEU A 51 -9.70 8.98 6.22
N GLN A 52 -9.12 9.49 7.30
CA GLN A 52 -9.58 10.74 7.92
C GLN A 52 -9.28 11.96 7.05
N ALA A 53 -8.12 11.98 6.37
CA ALA A 53 -7.73 13.09 5.50
C ALA A 53 -8.49 13.06 4.16
N ASP A 54 -8.78 11.88 3.64
CA ASP A 54 -9.56 11.68 2.42
C ASP A 54 -10.41 10.38 2.53
N PRO A 55 -11.66 10.49 3.00
CA PRO A 55 -12.55 9.33 3.17
C PRO A 55 -12.94 8.64 1.86
N LYS A 56 -12.70 9.29 0.71
CA LYS A 56 -13.04 8.76 -0.61
C LYS A 56 -11.89 7.98 -1.25
N THR A 57 -10.74 7.86 -0.57
CA THR A 57 -9.65 7.04 -1.10
C THR A 57 -10.09 5.57 -1.16
N HIS A 58 -10.01 4.97 -2.34
CA HIS A 58 -10.20 3.54 -2.56
C HIS A 58 -8.95 2.79 -2.11
N ILE A 59 -9.11 1.85 -1.18
CA ILE A 59 -8.00 1.12 -0.58
C ILE A 59 -7.95 -0.30 -1.13
N PHE A 60 -6.78 -0.74 -1.55
CA PHE A 60 -6.48 -2.12 -1.89
C PHE A 60 -5.50 -2.64 -0.87
N ILE A 61 -5.77 -3.80 -0.27
CA ILE A 61 -4.93 -4.38 0.78
C ILE A 61 -4.55 -5.79 0.39
N CYS A 62 -3.26 -6.02 0.24
CA CYS A 62 -2.66 -7.33 0.01
C CYS A 62 -1.93 -7.76 1.28
N ASP A 63 -2.56 -8.65 2.05
CA ASP A 63 -2.01 -9.25 3.28
C ASP A 63 -1.46 -10.64 2.95
N TYR A 64 -0.22 -10.69 2.45
CA TYR A 64 0.38 -11.96 2.05
C TYR A 64 0.59 -12.90 3.25
N LYS A 65 0.86 -12.33 4.42
CA LYS A 65 1.04 -13.09 5.67
C LYS A 65 -0.25 -13.76 6.14
N ASN A 66 -1.42 -13.26 5.71
CA ASN A 66 -2.73 -13.62 6.27
C ASN A 66 -2.71 -13.45 7.80
N SER A 67 -2.27 -12.27 8.23
CA SER A 67 -2.07 -11.97 9.64
C SER A 67 -3.38 -11.67 10.37
N GLU A 68 -3.36 -11.83 11.70
CA GLU A 68 -4.48 -11.41 12.55
C GLU A 68 -4.72 -9.88 12.47
N ASP A 69 -3.66 -9.12 12.19
CA ASP A 69 -3.63 -7.66 12.23
C ASP A 69 -4.65 -7.02 11.28
N PHE A 70 -4.96 -7.68 10.16
CA PHE A 70 -5.86 -7.19 9.12
C PHE A 70 -7.20 -7.91 9.05
N ARG A 71 -7.51 -8.82 9.99
CA ARG A 71 -8.77 -9.61 9.97
C ARG A 71 -10.05 -8.78 10.02
N PHE A 72 -9.99 -7.57 10.57
CA PHE A 72 -11.13 -6.65 10.60
C PHE A 72 -11.61 -6.24 9.19
N LEU A 73 -10.80 -6.50 8.15
CA LEU A 73 -11.12 -6.23 6.75
C LEU A 73 -11.79 -7.41 6.05
N ASN A 74 -12.05 -8.53 6.74
CA ASN A 74 -12.78 -9.65 6.15
C ASN A 74 -14.17 -9.19 5.65
N GLY A 75 -14.46 -9.46 4.38
CA GLY A 75 -15.68 -9.01 3.70
C GLY A 75 -15.53 -7.69 2.93
N TYR A 76 -14.41 -6.98 3.09
CA TYR A 76 -14.06 -5.86 2.23
C TYR A 76 -13.65 -6.35 0.84
N GLU A 77 -14.20 -5.75 -0.20
CA GLU A 77 -14.05 -6.22 -1.59
C GLU A 77 -12.60 -6.24 -2.07
N ASN A 78 -11.79 -5.26 -1.66
CA ASN A 78 -10.40 -5.09 -2.12
C ASN A 78 -9.38 -5.59 -1.08
N TYR A 79 -9.77 -6.58 -0.26
CA TYR A 79 -8.89 -7.26 0.70
C TYR A 79 -8.47 -8.65 0.21
N TYR A 80 -7.21 -8.76 -0.17
CA TYR A 80 -6.58 -9.95 -0.74
C TYR A 80 -5.60 -10.57 0.26
N LYS A 81 -5.55 -11.90 0.28
CA LYS A 81 -4.79 -12.68 1.26
C LYS A 81 -4.00 -13.79 0.59
N GLY A 82 -2.78 -14.03 1.09
CA GLY A 82 -1.90 -15.10 0.60
C GLY A 82 -1.70 -15.05 -0.92
N GLU A 83 -1.89 -16.18 -1.60
CA GLU A 83 -1.67 -16.28 -3.06
C GLU A 83 -2.57 -15.34 -3.88
N ARG A 84 -3.73 -14.91 -3.35
CA ARG A 84 -4.63 -13.94 -4.02
C ARG A 84 -4.08 -12.51 -4.05
N CYS A 85 -2.97 -12.24 -3.37
CA CYS A 85 -2.31 -10.93 -3.44
C CYS A 85 -1.80 -10.61 -4.86
N TYR A 86 -1.55 -11.62 -5.69
CA TYR A 86 -1.29 -11.40 -7.12
C TYR A 86 -2.47 -10.73 -7.81
N ASP A 87 -3.68 -11.28 -7.62
CA ASP A 87 -4.91 -10.73 -8.19
C ASP A 87 -5.17 -9.31 -7.67
N GLY A 88 -4.85 -9.05 -6.39
CA GLY A 88 -5.00 -7.72 -5.78
C GLY A 88 -4.11 -6.65 -6.41
N ILE A 89 -2.81 -6.94 -6.64
CA ILE A 89 -1.93 -6.01 -7.36
C ILE A 89 -2.43 -5.79 -8.79
N MET A 90 -2.80 -6.87 -9.47
CA MET A 90 -3.22 -6.77 -10.87
C MET A 90 -4.54 -6.02 -11.02
N ALA A 91 -5.49 -6.19 -10.10
CA ALA A 91 -6.73 -5.40 -10.07
C ALA A 91 -6.44 -3.91 -9.85
N PHE A 92 -5.53 -3.58 -8.92
CA PHE A 92 -5.11 -2.20 -8.69
C PHE A 92 -4.42 -1.59 -9.92
N TYR A 93 -3.55 -2.36 -10.57
CA TYR A 93 -2.84 -1.95 -11.77
C TYR A 93 -3.76 -1.78 -12.99
N GLN A 94 -4.75 -2.67 -13.14
CA GLN A 94 -5.77 -2.55 -14.17
C GLN A 94 -6.56 -1.24 -14.01
N ARG A 95 -6.96 -0.91 -12.79
CA ARG A 95 -7.67 0.34 -12.49
C ARG A 95 -6.81 1.59 -12.78
N PHE A 96 -5.51 1.52 -12.46
CA PHE A 96 -4.53 2.53 -12.83
C PHE A 96 -4.46 2.72 -14.36
N HIS A 97 -4.40 1.63 -15.13
CA HIS A 97 -4.38 1.69 -16.60
C HIS A 97 -5.66 2.30 -17.18
N GLU A 98 -6.83 1.89 -16.71
CA GLU A 98 -8.12 2.46 -17.14
C GLU A 98 -8.19 3.98 -16.92
N THR A 99 -7.66 4.46 -15.79
CA THR A 99 -7.60 5.89 -15.48
C THR A 99 -6.64 6.62 -16.42
N ARG A 100 -5.54 5.97 -16.81
CA ARG A 100 -4.56 6.51 -17.74
C ARG A 100 -5.13 6.61 -19.16
N GLU A 101 -5.84 5.59 -19.62
CA GLU A 101 -6.45 5.53 -20.95
C GLU A 101 -7.61 6.52 -21.12
N SER A 102 -8.40 6.73 -20.05
CA SER A 102 -9.53 7.68 -20.05
C SER A 102 -9.12 9.16 -20.05
N GLY A 103 -7.82 9.47 -19.96
CA GLY A 103 -7.30 10.84 -20.10
C GLY A 103 -7.04 11.58 -18.78
N GLY A 104 -6.98 10.87 -17.66
CA GLY A 104 -6.58 11.43 -16.37
C GLY A 104 -7.59 11.17 -15.25
N ALA A 105 -7.18 11.51 -14.02
CA ALA A 105 -7.94 11.17 -12.84
C ALA A 105 -9.29 11.89 -12.80
N GLU A 106 -10.37 11.13 -12.97
CA GLU A 106 -11.60 11.40 -12.24
C GLU A 106 -11.21 11.52 -10.76
N LYS A 107 -11.92 12.37 -9.99
CA LYS A 107 -11.55 12.91 -8.66
C LYS A 107 -11.27 11.87 -7.53
N GLU A 108 -11.17 10.61 -7.89
CA GLU A 108 -10.92 9.46 -7.06
C GLU A 108 -9.42 9.28 -6.79
N ARG A 109 -9.12 8.68 -5.65
CA ARG A 109 -7.75 8.46 -5.19
C ARG A 109 -7.64 7.00 -4.79
N TYR A 110 -6.52 6.39 -5.14
CA TYR A 110 -6.31 4.95 -5.00
C TYR A 110 -5.04 4.70 -4.18
N LEU A 111 -5.09 3.76 -3.25
CA LEU A 111 -3.94 3.36 -2.45
C LEU A 111 -3.87 1.84 -2.34
N LEU A 112 -2.76 1.27 -2.79
CA LEU A 112 -2.39 -0.11 -2.52
C LEU A 112 -1.51 -0.18 -1.27
N ILE A 113 -1.88 -1.02 -0.31
CA ILE A 113 -1.04 -1.42 0.82
C ILE A 113 -0.68 -2.89 0.62
N PHE A 114 0.61 -3.19 0.55
CA PHE A 114 1.10 -4.54 0.41
C PHE A 114 1.93 -4.91 1.64
N ASP A 115 1.41 -5.83 2.45
CA ASP A 115 2.11 -6.40 3.61
C ASP A 115 2.89 -7.65 3.23
N GLU A 116 4.16 -7.71 3.64
CA GLU A 116 5.12 -8.77 3.32
C GLU A 116 5.39 -8.91 1.80
N TYR A 117 5.57 -7.77 1.12
CA TYR A 117 5.86 -7.73 -0.33
C TYR A 117 7.13 -8.50 -0.74
N PRO A 118 8.27 -8.41 -0.02
CA PRO A 118 9.48 -9.13 -0.41
C PRO A 118 9.29 -10.65 -0.37
N ALA A 119 8.56 -11.17 0.63
CA ALA A 119 8.29 -12.60 0.76
C ALA A 119 7.40 -13.09 -0.39
N PHE A 120 6.38 -12.31 -0.76
CA PHE A 120 5.52 -12.58 -1.90
C PHE A 120 6.30 -12.62 -3.23
N LEU A 121 7.13 -11.61 -3.50
CA LEU A 121 7.94 -11.58 -4.72
C LEU A 121 8.89 -12.77 -4.83
N ASN A 122 9.58 -13.10 -3.74
CA ASN A 122 10.49 -14.25 -3.72
C ASN A 122 9.74 -15.56 -4.04
N ARG A 123 8.53 -15.72 -3.48
CA ARG A 123 7.65 -16.85 -3.77
C ARG A 123 7.28 -16.92 -5.25
N LEU A 124 6.86 -15.80 -5.84
CA LEU A 124 6.53 -15.75 -7.27
C LEU A 124 7.73 -16.10 -8.16
N GLN A 125 8.92 -15.58 -7.86
CA GLN A 125 10.13 -15.90 -8.61
C GLN A 125 10.48 -17.40 -8.59
N MET A 126 10.20 -18.08 -7.46
CA MET A 126 10.36 -19.52 -7.38
C MET A 126 9.34 -20.26 -8.25
N LEU A 127 8.08 -19.84 -8.23
CA LEU A 127 7.01 -20.41 -9.06
C LEU A 127 7.24 -20.20 -10.54
N ASP A 128 7.64 -19.00 -10.95
CA ASP A 128 7.91 -18.66 -12.34
C ASP A 128 8.97 -19.59 -12.94
N LYS A 129 10.01 -19.94 -12.17
CA LYS A 129 11.03 -20.92 -12.59
C LYS A 129 10.47 -22.33 -12.74
N GLN A 130 9.57 -22.75 -11.87
CA GLN A 130 8.97 -24.09 -11.88
C GLN A 130 7.93 -24.25 -13.00
N ASN A 131 7.07 -23.24 -13.17
CA ASN A 131 5.90 -23.29 -14.04
C ASN A 131 6.11 -22.61 -15.40
N LYS A 132 7.28 -21.99 -15.63
CA LYS A 132 7.61 -21.18 -16.82
C LYS A 132 6.63 -20.01 -17.02
N GLU A 133 6.24 -19.39 -15.91
CA GLU A 133 5.40 -18.19 -15.87
C GLU A 133 6.27 -16.93 -15.67
N LYS A 134 5.64 -15.75 -15.63
CA LYS A 134 6.32 -14.45 -15.47
C LYS A 134 5.64 -13.53 -14.44
N ARG A 135 4.91 -14.10 -13.48
CA ARG A 135 4.10 -13.34 -12.51
C ARG A 135 4.94 -12.36 -11.69
N ALA A 136 6.16 -12.73 -11.32
CA ALA A 136 7.04 -11.84 -10.58
C ALA A 136 7.43 -10.62 -11.43
N ALA A 137 7.71 -10.83 -12.71
CA ALA A 137 8.02 -9.75 -13.64
C ALA A 137 6.80 -8.84 -13.86
N ASP A 138 5.61 -9.41 -14.02
CA ASP A 138 4.37 -8.66 -14.19
C ASP A 138 4.12 -7.74 -12.98
N VAL A 139 4.26 -8.28 -11.76
CA VAL A 139 4.13 -7.50 -10.52
C VAL A 139 5.18 -6.38 -10.43
N MET A 140 6.45 -6.70 -10.70
CA MET A 140 7.53 -5.71 -10.66
C MET A 140 7.31 -4.58 -11.65
N ASN A 141 6.85 -4.90 -12.87
CA ASN A 141 6.55 -3.92 -13.90
C ASN A 141 5.36 -3.03 -13.49
N ALA A 142 4.28 -3.64 -12.98
CA ALA A 142 3.11 -2.92 -12.50
C ALA A 142 3.46 -1.92 -11.38
N VAL A 143 4.20 -2.38 -10.35
CA VAL A 143 4.64 -1.53 -9.24
C VAL A 143 5.56 -0.42 -9.75
N SER A 144 6.49 -0.72 -10.66
CA SER A 144 7.41 0.28 -11.21
C SER A 144 6.69 1.37 -11.99
N GLU A 145 5.73 1.00 -12.84
CA GLU A 145 4.97 1.97 -13.63
C GLU A 145 4.13 2.89 -12.72
N ILE A 146 3.47 2.32 -11.71
CA ILE A 146 2.69 3.12 -10.74
C ILE A 146 3.61 4.01 -9.91
N LEU A 147 4.80 3.56 -9.49
CA LEU A 147 5.75 4.43 -8.78
C LEU A 147 6.22 5.60 -9.65
N MET A 148 6.34 5.40 -10.97
CA MET A 148 6.77 6.44 -11.91
C MET A 148 5.67 7.43 -12.26
N LEU A 149 4.44 6.96 -12.46
CA LEU A 149 3.35 7.75 -13.06
C LEU A 149 2.16 7.96 -12.12
N GLY A 150 2.04 7.16 -11.06
CA GLY A 150 0.87 7.10 -10.17
C GLY A 150 0.56 8.41 -9.47
N ARG A 151 1.60 9.19 -9.10
CA ARG A 151 1.40 10.50 -8.44
C ARG A 151 0.49 11.44 -9.25
N GLY A 152 0.69 11.51 -10.56
CA GLY A 152 -0.11 12.38 -11.44
C GLY A 152 -1.56 11.93 -11.61
N LEU A 153 -1.86 10.68 -11.26
CA LEU A 153 -3.17 10.05 -11.39
C LEU A 153 -3.81 9.75 -10.02
N HIS A 154 -3.23 10.23 -8.92
CA HIS A 154 -3.66 9.95 -7.54
C HIS A 154 -3.62 8.47 -7.12
N TYR A 155 -2.63 7.72 -7.62
CA TYR A 155 -2.32 6.35 -7.21
C TYR A 155 -1.10 6.30 -6.29
N GLY A 156 -1.27 5.77 -5.08
CA GLY A 156 -0.22 5.54 -4.10
C GLY A 156 0.05 4.04 -3.89
N ILE A 157 1.26 3.71 -3.48
CA ILE A 157 1.64 2.34 -3.06
C ILE A 157 2.41 2.43 -1.76
N TRP A 158 1.97 1.69 -0.74
CA TRP A 158 2.70 1.46 0.49
C TRP A 158 3.19 0.02 0.52
N ILE A 159 4.51 -0.15 0.51
CA ILE A 159 5.17 -1.44 0.60
C ILE A 159 5.66 -1.63 2.02
N VAL A 160 5.29 -2.75 2.64
CA VAL A 160 5.66 -3.17 3.99
C VAL A 160 6.46 -4.47 3.95
#